data_AF-A0A9P1EZT2-F1
#
_entry.id   AF-A0A9P1EZT2-F1
#
_cell.length_a   1.000
_cell.length_b   1.000
_cell.length_c   1.000
_cell.angle_alpha   90.00
_cell.angle_beta   90.00
_cell.angle_gamma   90.00
#
_symmetry.space_group_name_H-M   'P 1'
#
loop_
_entity.id
_entity.type
_entity.pdbx_description
1 polymer ?
#
loop_
_entity_poly.entity_id
_entity_poly.type
_entity_poly.pdbx_seq_one_letter_code
_entity_poly.pdbx_strand_id
1 'polypeptide(L)' 'MVWNLCTDCRRLNRAGEAEVLDDEYQELRIKMCRICRSHINHQRRIKYFKFDVLVEKRRLREPTPSSTVE' A
#
# COMPACT_ATOMS: atom_id res chain seq x y z
N MET A 1 6.77 -1.02 -0.08
CA MET A 1 6.54 -1.72 -1.38
C MET A 1 7.14 -0.83 -2.45
N VAL A 2 7.99 -1.36 -3.33
CA VAL A 2 8.65 -0.56 -4.38
C VAL A 2 7.91 -0.74 -5.70
N TRP A 3 7.56 0.36 -6.39
CA TRP A 3 6.86 0.34 -7.67
C TRP A 3 7.84 0.38 -8.84
N ASN A 4 8.07 -0.78 -9.46
CA ASN A 4 8.88 -0.88 -10.67
C ASN A 4 8.01 -0.64 -11.90
N LEU A 5 8.01 0.61 -12.38
CA LEU A 5 7.36 1.03 -13.62
C LEU A 5 8.33 0.94 -14.80
N CYS A 6 7.81 0.60 -15.99
CA CYS A 6 8.56 0.75 -17.24
C CYS A 6 8.91 2.22 -17.50
N THR A 7 9.89 2.47 -18.37
CA THR A 7 10.39 3.82 -18.68
C THR A 7 9.28 4.79 -19.08
N ASP A 8 8.33 4.35 -19.91
CA ASP A 8 7.23 5.21 -20.36
C ASP A 8 6.29 5.59 -19.22
N CYS A 9 5.87 4.62 -18.41
CA CYS A 9 5.03 4.88 -17.25
C CYS A 9 5.76 5.75 -16.23
N ARG A 10 7.06 5.55 -16.02
CA ARG A 10 7.86 6.40 -15.13
C ARG A 10 7.90 7.85 -15.64
N ARG A 11 8.11 8.04 -16.95
CA ARG A 11 8.13 9.36 -17.58
C ARG A 11 6.79 10.09 -17.43
N LEU A 12 5.68 9.39 -17.65
CA LEU A 12 4.31 9.95 -17.55
C LEU A 12 3.95 10.45 -16.15
N ASN A 13 4.56 9.88 -15.11
CA ASN A 13 4.25 10.22 -13.72
C ASN A 13 5.36 11.04 -13.04
N ARG A 14 6.40 11.47 -13.78
CA ARG A 14 7.54 12.19 -13.21
C ARG A 14 7.12 13.52 -12.56
N ALA A 15 6.10 14.16 -13.09
CA ALA A 15 5.54 15.41 -12.59
C ALA A 15 4.21 15.19 -11.84
N GLY A 16 3.90 13.94 -11.44
CA GLY A 16 2.70 13.67 -10.65
C GLY A 16 2.88 14.24 -9.25
N GLU A 17 2.05 15.21 -8.89
CA GLU A 17 2.01 15.78 -7.54
C GLU A 17 1.11 14.93 -6.63
N ALA A 18 1.46 14.90 -5.34
CA ALA A 18 0.61 14.31 -4.32
C ALA A 18 -0.39 15.37 -3.85
N GLU A 19 -1.68 15.02 -3.85
CA GLU A 19 -2.73 15.86 -3.32
C GLU A 19 -2.93 15.50 -1.84
N VAL A 20 -2.83 16.49 -0.95
CA VAL A 20 -3.13 16.29 0.48
C VAL A 20 -4.64 16.23 0.63
N LEU A 21 -5.16 15.13 1.18
CA LEU A 21 -6.59 14.96 1.41
C LEU A 21 -6.98 15.53 2.78
N ASP A 22 -6.17 15.25 3.81
CA ASP A 22 -6.30 15.75 5.17
C ASP A 22 -4.95 15.62 5.92
N ASP A 23 -4.95 15.79 7.25
CA ASP A 23 -3.75 15.74 8.09
C ASP A 23 -3.09 14.33 8.14
N GLU A 24 -3.82 13.28 7.76
CA GLU A 24 -3.36 11.88 7.84
C GLU A 24 -3.12 11.27 6.44
N TYR A 25 -3.85 11.70 5.41
CA TYR A 25 -3.89 11.05 4.11
C TYR A 25 -3.46 11.94 2.94
N GLN A 26 -2.77 11.32 1.99
CA GLN A 26 -2.39 11.92 0.70
C GLN A 26 -2.75 10.97 -0.45
N GLU A 27 -3.17 11.53 -1.57
CA GLU A 27 -3.48 10.82 -2.81
C GLU A 27 -2.40 11.04 -3.86
N LEU A 28 -1.97 9.97 -4.54
CA LEU A 28 -1.08 10.04 -5.68
C LEU A 28 -1.68 9.28 -6.87
N ARG A 29 -1.99 10.01 -7.95
CA ARG A 29 -2.58 9.44 -9.16
C ARG A 29 -1.51 8.97 -10.14
N ILE A 30 -1.37 7.67 -10.29
CA ILE A 30 -0.38 7.08 -11.21
C ILE A 30 -1.02 6.49 -12.45
N LYS A 31 -0.60 6.99 -13.63
CA LYS A 31 -0.96 6.46 -14.95
C LYS A 31 -0.07 5.27 -15.29
N MET A 32 -0.67 4.11 -15.57
CA MET A 32 0.07 2.88 -15.84
C MET A 32 -0.43 2.16 -17.09
N CYS A 33 0.48 1.55 -17.83
CA CYS A 33 0.13 0.57 -18.86
C CYS A 33 -0.42 -0.71 -18.22
N ARG A 34 -1.06 -1.55 -19.03
CA ARG A 34 -1.67 -2.81 -18.57
C ARG A 34 -0.69 -3.73 -17.85
N ILE A 35 0.57 -3.77 -18.30
CA ILE A 35 1.62 -4.63 -17.73
C ILE A 35 2.04 -4.14 -16.33
N CYS A 36 2.42 -2.87 -16.20
CA CYS A 36 2.84 -2.29 -14.92
C CYS A 36 1.71 -2.38 -13.86
N ARG A 37 0.46 -2.12 -14.29
CA ARG A 37 -0.71 -2.26 -13.44
C ARG A 37 -0.90 -3.69 -12.94
N SER A 38 -0.76 -4.68 -13.83
CA SER A 38 -0.87 -6.09 -13.47
C SER A 38 0.22 -6.50 -12.47
N HIS A 39 1.45 -6.05 -12.67
CA HIS A 39 2.58 -6.35 -11.80
C HIS A 39 2.38 -5.77 -10.39
N ILE A 40 1.97 -4.51 -10.28
CA ILE A 40 1.67 -3.88 -8.99
C ILE A 40 0.53 -4.61 -8.28
N ASN A 41 -0.55 -4.97 -8.98
CA ASN A 41 -1.65 -5.72 -8.39
C ASN A 41 -1.20 -7.08 -7.85
N HIS A 42 -0.33 -7.78 -8.58
CA HIS A 42 0.23 -9.04 -8.13
C HIS A 42 1.08 -8.88 -6.85
N GLN A 43 1.98 -7.89 -6.83
CA GLN A 43 2.80 -7.59 -5.65
C GLN A 43 1.94 -7.19 -4.44
N ARG A 44 0.86 -6.40 -4.63
CA ARG A 44 -0.08 -6.02 -3.54
C ARG A 44 -0.74 -7.25 -2.94
N ARG A 45 -1.22 -8.16 -3.78
CA ARG A 45 -1.83 -9.43 -3.32
C ARG A 45 -0.81 -10.27 -2.54
N ILE A 46 0.41 -10.40 -3.03
CA ILE A 46 1.47 -11.13 -2.31
C ILE A 46 1.73 -10.50 -0.95
N LYS A 47 1.95 -9.17 -0.89
CA LYS A 47 2.18 -8.47 0.38
C LYS A 47 1.06 -8.74 1.37
N TYR A 48 -0.18 -8.56 0.93
CA TYR A 48 -1.35 -8.73 1.77
C TYR A 48 -1.46 -10.16 2.32
N PHE A 49 -1.51 -11.16 1.43
CA PHE A 49 -1.80 -12.54 1.85
C PHE A 49 -0.62 -13.21 2.56
N LYS A 50 0.62 -12.86 2.22
CA LYS A 50 1.80 -13.51 2.82
C LYS A 50 2.31 -12.82 4.07
N PHE A 51 2.02 -11.54 4.28
CA PHE A 51 2.58 -10.79 5.40
C PHE A 51 1.49 -10.12 6.22
N ASP A 52 0.71 -9.22 5.61
CA ASP A 52 -0.23 -8.37 6.35
C ASP A 52 -1.30 -9.19 7.09
N VAL A 53 -1.87 -10.21 6.43
CA VAL A 53 -2.86 -11.11 7.04
C VAL A 53 -2.30 -11.88 8.24
N LEU A 54 -1.01 -12.27 8.19
CA LEU A 54 -0.40 -13.00 9.30
C LEU A 54 -0.16 -12.11 10.51
N VAL A 55 0.25 -10.85 10.27
CA VAL A 55 0.41 -9.85 11.33
C VAL A 55 -0.94 -9.57 11.99
N GLU A 56 -2.00 -9.40 11.20
CA GLU A 56 -3.32 -9.11 11.73
C GLU A 56 -3.88 -10.30 12.54
N LYS A 57 -3.70 -11.53 12.04
CA LYS A 57 -4.05 -12.74 12.81
C LYS A 57 -3.29 -12.86 14.13
N ARG A 58 -2.05 -12.36 14.21
CA ARG A 58 -1.27 -12.34 15.45
C ARG A 58 -1.85 -11.33 16.43
N ARG A 59 -2.15 -10.11 15.98
CA ARG A 59 -2.79 -9.07 16.80
C ARG A 59 -4.10 -9.55 17.43
N LEU A 60 -4.93 -10.26 16.66
CA LEU A 60 -6.19 -10.82 17.16
C LEU A 60 -6.01 -11.96 18.19
N ARG A 61 -4.83 -12.59 18.24
CA ARG A 61 -4.50 -13.65 19.20
C ARG A 61 -3.84 -13.13 20.46
N GLU A 62 -3.32 -11.92 20.44
CA GLU A 62 -2.78 -11.28 21.64
C GLU A 62 -3.96 -11.00 22.58
N PRO A 63 -3.94 -11.50 23.83
CA PRO A 63 -4.94 -11.11 24.80
C PRO A 63 -4.86 -9.59 24.94
N THR A 64 -6.00 -8.91 24.76
CA THR A 64 -6.09 -7.47 24.99
C THR A 64 -5.46 -7.16 26.35
N PRO A 65 -4.51 -6.21 26.45
CA PRO A 65 -4.03 -5.79 27.76
C PRO A 65 -5.27 -5.33 28.53
N SER A 66 -5.55 -6.01 29.64
CA SER A 66 -6.62 -5.65 30.56
C SER A 66 -6.52 -4.15 30.81
N SER A 67 -7.56 -3.40 30.46
CA SER A 67 -7.70 -2.02 30.87
C SER A 67 -7.68 -1.99 32.40
N THR A 68 -6.53 -1.68 32.99
CA THR A 68 -6.44 -1.01 34.29
C THR A 68 -6.91 0.41 34.07
N VAL A 69 -8.14 0.71 34.51
CA VAL A 69 -8.53 2.06 34.93
C VAL A 69 -9.39 1.87 36.18
N GLU A 70 -9.01 2.63 37.20
CA GLU A 70 -9.49 2.72 38.57
C GLU A 70 -11.00 2.97 38.73
#